data_AF-A0AAV3PCJ9-F1
#
_entry.id   AF-A0AAV3PCJ9-F1
#
_cell.length_a   1.000
_cell.length_b   1.000
_cell.length_c   1.000
_cell.angle_alpha   90.00
_cell.angle_beta   90.00
_cell.angle_gamma   90.00
#
_symmetry.space_group_name_H-M   'P 1'
#
loop_
_entity.id
_entity.type
_entity.pdbx_description
1 polymer ?
#
loop_
_entity_poly.entity_id
_entity_poly.type
_entity_poly.pdbx_seq_one_letter_code
_entity_poly.pdbx_strand_id
1 'polypeptide(L)'
;MSTLKTITDLDPRVIIFSGGPHRVHAPNAPCFPPGFIDYVQEKGVIVLGICYGLQLIVQHLGGEVRVGEKQEYGRMMMEVEKTCGLFGNKNVGDRQMVWMSHGDEAA
;
A
#
# COMPACT_ATOMS: atom_id res chain seq x y z
N MET A 1 -1.89 -7.95 14.45
CA MET A 1 -1.17 -6.83 13.82
C MET A 1 -0.14 -6.29 14.79
N SER A 2 1.02 -5.83 14.33
CA SER A 2 2.06 -5.27 15.21
C SER A 2 1.53 -4.06 15.97
N THR A 3 1.88 -3.95 17.25
CA THR A 3 1.54 -2.78 18.06
C THR A 3 2.43 -1.61 17.69
N LEU A 4 2.00 -0.37 17.97
CA LEU A 4 2.85 0.80 17.79
C LEU A 4 4.16 0.65 18.56
N LYS A 5 4.12 0.15 19.80
CA LYS A 5 5.32 -0.09 20.61
C LYS A 5 6.33 -0.99 19.89
N THR A 6 5.85 -2.11 19.33
CA THR A 6 6.71 -3.02 18.57
C THR A 6 7.38 -2.33 17.37
N ILE A 7 6.68 -1.40 16.72
CA ILE A 7 7.23 -0.62 15.61
C ILE A 7 8.27 0.38 16.11
N THR A 8 7.94 1.15 17.15
CA THR A 8 8.84 2.18 17.70
C THR A 8 10.10 1.60 18.32
N ASP A 9 10.02 0.41 18.91
CA ASP A 9 11.19 -0.29 19.48
C ASP A 9 12.24 -0.65 18.39
N LEU A 10 11.84 -0.72 17.11
CA LEU A 10 12.73 -1.01 15.99
C LEU A 10 13.38 0.24 15.37
N ASP A 11 12.93 1.44 15.73
CA ASP A 11 13.34 2.73 15.16
C ASP A 11 13.48 2.74 13.60
N PRO A 12 12.41 2.36 12.87
CA PRO A 12 12.50 2.16 11.43
C PRO A 12 12.62 3.47 10.65
N ARG A 13 13.48 3.48 9.63
CA ARG A 13 13.51 4.57 8.62
C ARG A 13 12.44 4.41 7.53
N VAL A 14 12.03 3.17 7.28
CA VAL A 14 11.05 2.80 6.25
C VAL A 14 10.15 1.71 6.80
N ILE A 15 8.85 1.82 6.53
CA ILE A 15 7.84 0.82 6.88
C ILE A 15 7.12 0.39 5.61
N ILE A 16 7.06 -0.93 5.39
CA ILE A 16 6.36 -1.51 4.23
C ILE A 16 5.10 -2.22 4.73
N PHE A 17 3.92 -1.75 4.31
CA PHE A 17 2.66 -2.46 4.47
C PHE A 17 2.49 -3.42 3.29
N SER A 18 2.61 -4.71 3.56
CA SER A 18 2.43 -5.74 2.54
C SER A 18 0.98 -5.89 2.11
N GLY A 19 0.77 -6.71 1.08
CA GLY A 19 -0.55 -7.23 0.76
C GLY A 19 -1.09 -8.20 1.81
N GLY A 20 -2.34 -8.62 1.62
CA GLY A 20 -3.02 -9.63 2.42
C GLY A 20 -4.34 -10.02 1.77
N PRO A 21 -4.95 -11.15 2.16
CA PRO A 21 -6.23 -11.63 1.60
C PRO A 21 -7.45 -10.85 2.13
N HIS A 22 -7.21 -9.81 2.92
CA HIS A 22 -8.26 -9.03 3.58
C HIS A 22 -8.87 -8.00 2.63
N ARG A 23 -10.10 -7.59 2.94
CA ARG A 23 -10.76 -6.44 2.31
C ARG A 23 -10.81 -5.32 3.32
N VAL A 24 -10.46 -4.10 2.92
CA VAL A 24 -10.35 -2.96 3.85
C VAL A 24 -11.68 -2.60 4.53
N HIS A 25 -12.80 -2.94 3.87
CA HIS A 25 -14.16 -2.71 4.39
C HIS A 25 -14.71 -3.87 5.23
N ALA A 26 -13.97 -4.98 5.35
CA ALA A 26 -14.46 -6.12 6.13
C ALA A 26 -14.48 -5.79 7.63
N PRO A 27 -15.47 -6.29 8.39
CA PRO A 27 -15.43 -6.22 9.84
C PRO A 27 -14.14 -6.84 10.37
N ASN A 28 -13.43 -6.13 11.24
CA ASN A 28 -12.14 -6.55 11.81
C ASN A 28 -10.99 -6.66 10.78
N ALA A 29 -11.09 -6.00 9.63
CA ALA A 29 -9.96 -5.89 8.71
C ALA A 29 -8.74 -5.27 9.43
N PRO A 30 -7.51 -5.75 9.18
CA PRO A 30 -6.32 -5.15 9.76
C PRO A 30 -6.17 -3.68 9.35
N CYS A 31 -6.04 -2.77 10.31
CA CYS A 31 -5.88 -1.32 10.09
C CYS A 31 -4.65 -0.79 10.82
N PHE A 32 -4.18 0.42 10.48
CA PHE A 32 -3.05 1.05 11.17
C PHE A 32 -3.20 0.99 12.71
N PRO A 33 -2.14 0.66 13.47
CA PRO A 33 -2.23 0.68 14.91
C PRO A 33 -2.51 2.11 15.40
N PRO A 34 -3.22 2.30 16.53
CA PRO A 34 -3.46 3.63 17.08
C PRO A 34 -2.16 4.42 17.26
N GLY A 35 -2.17 5.70 16.88
CA GLY A 35 -1.00 6.60 16.95
C GLY A 35 0.06 6.37 15.86
N PHE A 36 -0.14 5.42 14.95
CA PHE A 36 0.81 5.13 13.87
C PHE A 36 1.06 6.33 12.95
N ILE A 37 -0.03 7.01 12.53
CA ILE A 37 0.04 8.12 11.58
C ILE A 37 0.80 9.30 12.18
N ASP A 38 0.49 9.65 13.43
CA ASP A 38 1.18 10.73 14.14
C ASP A 38 2.69 10.41 14.28
N TYR A 39 3.02 9.16 14.62
CA TYR A 39 4.41 8.71 14.73
C TYR A 39 5.18 8.85 13.40
N VAL A 40 4.63 8.37 12.29
CA VAL A 40 5.34 8.43 11.00
C VAL A 40 5.50 9.87 10.50
N GLN A 41 4.53 10.75 10.79
CA GLN A 41 4.61 12.17 10.47
C GLN A 41 5.66 12.89 11.32
N GLU A 42 5.67 12.67 12.65
CA GLU A 42 6.63 13.30 13.56
C GLU A 42 8.07 12.87 13.26
N LYS A 43 8.28 11.56 13.01
CA LYS A 43 9.62 11.01 12.77
C LYS A 43 10.09 11.10 11.31
N GLY A 44 9.22 11.51 10.40
CA GLY A 44 9.53 11.51 8.96
C GLY A 44 9.84 10.12 8.41
N VAL A 45 9.13 9.10 8.90
CA VAL A 45 9.30 7.70 8.46
C VAL A 45 8.61 7.52 7.12
N ILE A 46 9.31 6.91 6.17
CA ILE A 46 8.77 6.65 4.83
C ILE A 46 7.88 5.42 4.87
N VAL A 47 6.67 5.50 4.31
CA VAL A 47 5.72 4.39 4.24
C VAL A 47 5.49 3.97 2.79
N LEU A 48 5.60 2.67 2.51
CA LEU A 48 5.25 2.07 1.23
C LEU A 48 4.12 1.06 1.43
N GLY A 49 3.02 1.22 0.70
CA GLY A 49 1.92 0.26 0.67
C GLY A 49 1.96 -0.61 -0.59
N ILE A 50 1.79 -1.92 -0.43
CA ILE A 50 1.70 -2.90 -1.53
C ILE A 50 0.35 -3.61 -1.43
N CYS A 51 -0.43 -3.64 -2.51
CA CYS A 51 -1.76 -4.28 -2.56
C CYS A 51 -2.66 -3.78 -1.41
N TYR A 52 -3.01 -4.63 -0.44
CA TYR A 52 -3.79 -4.25 0.74
C TYR A 52 -3.17 -3.08 1.52
N GLY A 53 -1.84 -3.04 1.65
CA GLY A 53 -1.16 -1.91 2.29
C GLY A 53 -1.37 -0.58 1.57
N LEU A 54 -1.46 -0.59 0.24
CA LEU A 54 -1.80 0.59 -0.55
C LEU A 54 -3.26 1.02 -0.28
N GLN A 55 -4.17 0.06 -0.26
CA GLN A 55 -5.60 0.31 0.02
C GLN A 55 -5.81 0.97 1.39
N LEU A 56 -5.07 0.55 2.42
CA LEU A 56 -5.10 1.19 3.74
C LEU A 56 -4.67 2.66 3.69
N ILE A 57 -3.60 2.96 2.95
CA ILE A 57 -3.10 4.33 2.78
C ILE A 57 -4.14 5.18 2.05
N VAL A 58 -4.70 4.67 0.95
CA VAL A 58 -5.73 5.37 0.16
C VAL A 58 -6.95 5.70 1.03
N GLN A 59 -7.47 4.72 1.77
CA GLN A 59 -8.62 4.92 2.66
C GLN A 59 -8.31 5.95 3.76
N HIS A 60 -7.13 5.90 4.36
CA HIS A 60 -6.74 6.85 5.40
C HIS A 60 -6.63 8.29 4.87
N LEU A 61 -6.16 8.47 3.63
CA LEU A 61 -6.07 9.76 2.97
C LEU A 61 -7.43 10.27 2.43
N GLY A 62 -8.53 9.56 2.72
CA GLY A 62 -9.88 9.92 2.28
C GLY A 62 -10.23 9.49 0.85
N GLY A 63 -9.38 8.67 0.22
CA GLY A 63 -9.68 8.03 -1.05
C GLY A 63 -10.65 6.86 -0.89
N GLU A 64 -11.16 6.37 -2.02
CA GLU A 64 -12.12 5.26 -2.04
C GLU A 64 -11.44 3.97 -2.51
N VAL A 65 -11.73 2.86 -1.84
CA VAL A 65 -11.33 1.53 -2.29
C VAL A 65 -12.61 0.79 -2.67
N ARG A 66 -12.70 0.27 -3.88
CA ARG A 66 -13.88 -0.44 -4.37
C ARG A 66 -13.55 -1.91 -4.58
N VAL A 67 -14.58 -2.76 -4.55
CA VAL A 67 -14.42 -4.14 -4.98
C VAL A 67 -14.17 -4.12 -6.49
N GLY A 68 -13.05 -4.66 -6.93
CA GLY A 68 -12.71 -4.72 -8.35
C GLY A 68 -13.71 -5.59 -9.10
N GLU A 69 -14.12 -5.19 -10.30
CA GLU A 69 -15.05 -5.96 -11.12
C GLU A 69 -14.47 -7.31 -11.57
N LYS A 70 -13.14 -7.42 -11.57
CA LYS A 70 -12.39 -8.64 -11.86
C LYS A 70 -11.32 -8.84 -10.80
N GLN A 71 -11.19 -10.08 -10.34
CA GLN A 71 -10.05 -10.48 -9.52
C GLN A 71 -8.81 -10.57 -10.42
N GLU A 72 -7.86 -9.66 -10.25
CA GLU A 72 -6.63 -9.63 -11.03
C GLU A 72 -5.56 -10.49 -10.34
N TYR A 73 -5.60 -11.79 -10.66
CA TYR A 73 -4.56 -12.74 -10.27
C TYR A 73 -3.74 -13.14 -11.49
N GLY A 74 -2.50 -12.66 -11.55
CA GLY A 74 -1.55 -13.10 -12.57
C GLY A 74 -0.62 -12.01 -13.09
N ARG A 75 0.05 -12.33 -14.20
CA ARG A 75 0.98 -11.42 -14.87
C ARG A 75 0.21 -10.36 -15.63
N MET A 76 0.53 -9.11 -15.38
CA MET A 76 -0.02 -7.97 -16.09
C MET A 76 1.09 -7.07 -16.58
N MET A 77 0.92 -6.50 -17.77
CA MET A 77 1.79 -5.44 -18.24
C MET A 77 1.28 -4.11 -17.69
N MET A 78 2.13 -3.43 -16.93
CA MET A 78 1.87 -2.08 -16.41
C MET A 78 2.73 -1.08 -17.18
N GLU A 79 2.15 0.08 -17.50
CA GLU A 79 2.85 1.19 -18.13
C GLU A 79 3.13 2.29 -17.10
N VAL A 80 4.31 2.88 -17.13
CA VAL A 80 4.66 4.00 -16.26
C VAL A 80 3.98 5.26 -16.79
N GLU A 81 3.02 5.79 -16.05
CA GLU A 81 2.29 7.00 -16.45
C GLU A 81 2.95 8.31 -15.96
N LYS A 82 3.73 8.23 -14.88
CA LYS A 82 4.39 9.39 -14.25
C LYS A 82 5.78 9.02 -13.77
N THR A 83 6.71 9.97 -13.91
CA THR A 83 8.06 9.84 -13.36
C THR A 83 8.02 9.78 -11.84
N CYS A 84 8.60 8.74 -11.25
CA CYS A 84 8.70 8.56 -9.81
C CYS A 84 10.01 7.83 -9.50
N GLY A 85 10.70 8.23 -8.43
CA GLY A 85 11.94 7.57 -7.99
C GLY A 85 11.75 6.08 -7.67
N LEU A 86 10.52 5.66 -7.36
CA LEU A 86 10.17 4.24 -7.15
C LEU A 86 10.36 3.40 -8.43
N PHE A 87 10.21 4.01 -9.61
CA PHE A 87 10.41 3.33 -10.89
C PHE A 87 11.86 3.38 -11.38
N GLY A 88 12.79 3.94 -10.59
CA GLY A 88 14.21 4.05 -10.92
C GLY A 88 14.44 4.82 -12.20
N ASN A 89 15.08 4.16 -13.18
CA ASN A 89 15.44 4.78 -14.47
C ASN A 89 14.35 4.64 -15.55
N LYS A 90 13.13 4.21 -15.20
CA LYS A 90 12.04 4.06 -16.16
C LYS A 90 11.44 5.42 -16.53
N ASN A 91 11.15 5.60 -17.82
CA ASN A 91 10.50 6.78 -18.35
C ASN A 91 8.99 6.57 -18.47
N VAL A 92 8.25 7.67 -18.65
CA VAL A 92 6.83 7.60 -19.00
C VAL A 92 6.67 6.84 -20.32
N GLY A 93 5.75 5.87 -20.34
CA GLY A 93 5.54 4.95 -21.46
C GLY A 93 6.34 3.64 -21.37
N ASP A 94 7.33 3.54 -20.48
CA ASP A 94 8.02 2.27 -20.26
C ASP A 94 7.08 1.25 -19.64
N ARG A 95 7.19 0.01 -20.10
CA ARG A 95 6.35 -1.09 -19.62
C ARG A 95 7.14 -2.04 -18.72
N GLN A 96 6.46 -2.63 -17.75
CA GLN A 96 7.01 -3.69 -16.91
C GLN A 96 5.97 -4.77 -16.64
N MET A 97 6.44 -6.01 -16.58
CA MET A 97 5.62 -7.13 -16.16
C MET A 97 5.56 -7.16 -14.65
N VAL A 98 4.35 -7.05 -14.11
CA VAL A 98 4.07 -7.13 -12.67
C VAL A 98 3.22 -8.36 -12.37
N TRP A 99 3.21 -8.77 -11.11
CA TRP A 99 2.32 -9.81 -10.61
C TRP A 99 1.23 -9.17 -9.78
N MET A 100 0.00 -9.16 -10.30
CA MET A 100 -1.18 -8.69 -9.58
C MET A 100 -1.75 -9.80 -8.70
N SER A 101 -2.21 -9.44 -7.51
CA SER A 101 -2.71 -10.39 -6.50
C SER A 101 -3.87 -9.87 -5.65
N HIS A 102 -4.64 -8.90 -6.15
CA HIS A 102 -5.75 -8.29 -5.41
C HIS A 102 -7.10 -8.43 -6.13
N GLY A 103 -8.16 -8.51 -5.33
CA GLY A 103 -9.55 -8.51 -5.81
C GLY A 103 -10.29 -7.19 -5.57
N ASP A 104 -9.69 -6.26 -4.81
CA ASP A 104 -10.21 -4.91 -4.56
C ASP A 104 -9.25 -3.89 -5.18
N GLU A 105 -9.77 -2.78 -5.70
CA GLU A 105 -9.03 -1.75 -6.42
C GLU A 105 -9.18 -0.40 -5.74
N ALA A 106 -8.09 0.38 -5.67
CA ALA A 106 -8.15 1.77 -5.23
C ALA A 106 -8.63 2.65 -6.39
N ALA A 107 -9.67 3.45 -6.16
CA ALA A 107 -10.25 4.35 -7.17
C ALA A 107 -9.72 5.79 -7.02
#